data_AF-A0L952-F1
#
_entry.id   AF-A0L952-F1
#
_cell.length_a   1.000
_cell.length_b   1.000
_cell.length_c   1.000
_cell.angle_alpha   90.00
_cell.angle_beta   90.00
_cell.angle_gamma   90.00
#
_symmetry.space_group_name_H-M   'P 1'
#
loop_
_entity.id
_entity.type
_entity.pdbx_description
1 polymer ?
#
loop_
_entity_poly.entity_id
_entity_poly.type
_entity_poly.pdbx_seq_one_letter_code
_entity_poly.pdbx_strand_id
1 'polypeptide(L)'
;MMPMTSALTIEASLPHGHVAAVVGVIKSLGLKSLLGTKQTRYRNLILALIAQRVLQPASKLASHRLFNTTTLGQEFGVADANKEELYKALDWLGAQQERMENRLVKQHLKDGSMVLFDLTSTYLEGRQCELAEYGYSRDHRPDKLQIEIGLLCDKEGRPLAVEVFPGNTGDPTTLTAQVNKLKARFGLKQVIVVGDRGMITQARIDEDLQPAGFSWITALRHSTIRSLAKADNWPSLFDARNFAEITSPDFPGERLMVCRNPFLAEDQGRSRRELLTIAEQGLETILQAVQEGSLRDCGQIGKRADRVLRKLKIARYFNLEIAPGRFAWSRKQAVIDQETALDGIYVVRTNLPEKEISSADTIRQYKSLAQVESAFRHLKSSLDIRPIFHFRADRIKAHVFLCMLAYMVERKMRIKLKTLLFTDEAPLLPDDPVMPRESSPNAKEKTGTRRSPVGHALQSFSTLLEQLATLTRNTVRAQWEPATGKPFEMLANITPLQQEAFRLLSTSP
;
A
#
# COMPACT_ATOMS: atom_id res chain seq x y z
N MET A 1 -14.39 9.32 60.92
CA MET A 1 -13.58 8.71 59.84
C MET A 1 -14.28 8.99 58.52
N MET A 2 -13.70 9.79 57.61
CA MET A 2 -14.21 9.82 56.25
C MET A 2 -14.09 8.42 55.65
N PRO A 3 -15.08 7.92 54.91
CA PRO A 3 -14.92 6.73 54.08
C PRO A 3 -13.65 6.88 53.23
N MET A 4 -12.81 5.85 53.11
CA MET A 4 -11.64 5.93 52.20
C MET A 4 -12.05 6.29 50.76
N THR A 5 -13.29 5.99 50.37
CA THR A 5 -13.87 6.34 49.08
C THR A 5 -14.11 7.85 48.88
N SER A 6 -14.07 8.67 49.94
CA SER A 6 -14.07 10.13 49.86
C SER A 6 -12.69 10.74 50.14
N ALA A 7 -11.61 9.96 50.17
CA ALA A 7 -10.28 10.48 50.44
C ALA A 7 -9.59 11.05 49.18
N LEU A 8 -10.00 10.66 47.98
CA LEU A 8 -9.36 11.04 46.71
C LEU A 8 -10.38 11.65 45.74
N THR A 9 -9.94 12.63 44.94
CA THR A 9 -10.72 13.21 43.84
C THR A 9 -9.93 13.15 42.56
N ILE A 10 -10.56 12.69 41.48
CA ILE A 10 -9.99 12.70 40.14
C ILE A 10 -10.29 14.07 39.52
N GLU A 11 -9.24 14.87 39.28
CA GLU A 11 -9.35 16.19 38.65
C GLU A 11 -9.38 16.09 37.12
N ALA A 12 -8.68 15.12 36.56
CA ALA A 12 -8.65 14.84 35.13
C ALA A 12 -8.35 13.37 34.86
N SER A 13 -8.88 12.84 33.75
CA SER A 13 -8.58 11.50 33.24
C SER A 13 -8.28 11.60 31.75
N LEU A 14 -7.04 11.30 31.36
CA LEU A 14 -6.62 11.33 29.96
C LEU A 14 -6.33 9.91 29.45
N PRO A 15 -6.85 9.53 28.27
CA PRO A 15 -6.45 8.31 27.60
C PRO A 15 -4.93 8.19 27.46
N HIS A 16 -4.37 7.04 27.83
CA HIS A 16 -2.92 6.88 27.95
C HIS A 16 -2.36 5.58 27.35
N GLY A 17 -3.00 4.43 27.54
CA GLY A 17 -2.39 3.16 27.16
C GLY A 17 -2.02 3.06 25.67
N HIS A 18 -2.92 3.48 24.78
CA HIS A 18 -2.63 3.58 23.33
C HIS A 18 -1.47 4.55 23.00
N VAL A 19 -1.36 5.69 23.70
CA VAL A 19 -0.24 6.63 23.56
C VAL A 19 1.06 5.95 23.98
N ALA A 20 1.09 5.32 25.15
CA ALA A 20 2.28 4.64 25.67
C ALA A 20 2.73 3.50 24.74
N ALA A 21 1.79 2.71 24.21
CA ALA A 21 2.07 1.66 23.24
C ALA A 21 2.75 2.21 21.97
N VAL A 22 2.17 3.26 21.36
CA VAL A 22 2.73 3.90 20.15
C VAL A 22 4.09 4.56 20.44
N VAL A 23 4.22 5.29 21.54
CA VAL A 23 5.48 5.94 21.96
C VAL A 23 6.56 4.91 22.23
N GLY A 24 6.22 3.80 22.89
CA GLY A 24 7.13 2.69 23.11
C GLY A 24 7.62 2.06 21.80
N VAL A 25 6.74 1.89 20.81
CA VAL A 25 7.14 1.40 19.49
C VAL A 25 8.04 2.41 18.75
N ILE A 26 7.73 3.71 18.81
CA ILE A 26 8.57 4.79 18.28
C ILE A 26 9.99 4.72 18.87
N LYS A 27 10.10 4.52 20.20
CA LYS A 27 11.39 4.31 20.88
C LYS A 27 12.10 3.06 20.36
N SER A 28 11.39 1.94 20.26
CA SER A 28 11.93 0.65 19.79
C SER A 28 12.40 0.67 18.32
N LEU A 29 11.90 1.59 17.50
CA LEU A 29 12.32 1.81 16.11
C LEU A 29 13.53 2.75 16.01
N GLY A 30 13.91 3.40 17.10
CA GLY A 30 14.97 4.42 17.06
C GLY A 30 14.57 5.66 16.26
N LEU A 31 13.28 5.96 16.05
CA LEU A 31 12.87 7.13 15.25
C LEU A 31 13.42 8.44 15.81
N LYS A 32 13.54 8.54 17.14
CA LYS A 32 14.17 9.69 17.81
C LYS A 32 15.62 9.89 17.35
N SER A 33 16.43 8.82 17.26
CA SER A 33 17.83 8.92 16.82
C SER A 33 17.95 9.11 15.31
N LEU A 34 17.06 8.51 14.53
CA LEU A 34 16.96 8.72 13.08
C LEU A 34 16.67 10.19 12.74
N LEU A 35 15.75 10.83 13.46
CA LEU A 35 15.46 12.28 13.34
C LEU A 35 16.59 13.18 13.85
N GLY A 36 17.57 12.64 14.59
CA GLY A 36 18.77 13.35 15.03
C GLY A 36 19.04 13.25 16.53
N THR A 37 20.31 13.39 16.91
CA THR A 37 20.78 13.25 18.29
C THR A 37 20.43 14.47 19.15
N LYS A 38 20.56 15.68 18.60
CA LYS A 38 20.22 16.93 19.31
C LYS A 38 18.73 17.00 19.65
N GLN A 39 18.43 17.31 20.91
CA GLN A 39 17.07 17.60 21.33
C GLN A 39 16.63 18.96 20.81
N THR A 40 15.55 18.96 20.03
CA THR A 40 14.91 20.18 19.54
C THR A 40 13.41 20.07 19.74
N ARG A 41 12.76 21.22 19.87
CA ARG A 41 11.30 21.34 19.89
C ARG A 41 10.65 20.66 18.68
N TYR A 42 11.18 20.91 17.48
CA TYR A 42 10.66 20.33 16.23
C TYR A 42 10.77 18.81 16.18
N ARG A 43 11.84 18.21 16.73
CA ARG A 43 11.93 16.74 16.82
C ARG A 43 10.79 16.16 17.65
N ASN A 44 10.49 16.76 18.80
CA ASN A 44 9.41 16.30 19.67
C ASN A 44 8.04 16.50 19.00
N LEU A 45 7.82 17.63 18.31
CA LEU A 45 6.59 17.87 17.55
C LEU A 45 6.40 16.84 16.42
N ILE A 46 7.46 16.48 15.70
CA ILE A 46 7.40 15.44 14.67
C ILE A 46 7.08 14.08 15.26
N LEU A 47 7.73 13.69 16.37
CA LEU A 47 7.43 12.41 17.02
C LEU A 47 5.97 12.37 17.52
N ALA A 48 5.46 13.48 18.06
CA ALA A 48 4.06 13.62 18.43
C ALA A 48 3.13 13.53 17.21
N LEU A 49 3.48 14.16 16.07
CA LEU A 49 2.70 14.07 14.84
C LEU A 49 2.70 12.66 14.23
N ILE A 50 3.81 11.92 14.31
CA ILE A 50 3.90 10.51 13.91
C ILE A 50 2.97 9.68 14.80
N ALA A 51 3.04 9.85 16.11
CA ALA A 51 2.17 9.14 17.05
C ALA A 51 0.69 9.49 16.81
N GLN A 52 0.35 10.79 16.72
CA GLN A 52 -0.99 11.26 16.41
C GLN A 52 -1.53 10.62 15.13
N ARG A 53 -0.71 10.49 14.09
CA ARG A 53 -1.10 9.87 12.82
C ARG A 53 -1.50 8.40 12.98
N VAL A 54 -0.88 7.66 13.90
CA VAL A 54 -1.24 6.27 14.21
C VAL A 54 -2.47 6.20 15.12
N LEU A 55 -2.59 7.11 16.08
CA LEU A 55 -3.70 7.12 17.06
C LEU A 55 -5.00 7.62 16.45
N GLN A 56 -4.94 8.76 15.76
CA GLN A 56 -6.07 9.44 15.14
C GLN A 56 -5.57 10.44 14.08
N PRO A 57 -5.51 10.04 12.79
CA PRO A 57 -5.14 10.95 11.71
C PRO A 57 -5.97 12.23 11.69
N ALA A 58 -5.32 13.39 11.51
CA ALA A 58 -6.00 14.68 11.47
C ALA A 58 -5.21 15.75 10.68
N SER A 59 -5.85 16.88 10.38
CA SER A 59 -5.15 18.08 9.88
C SER A 59 -4.23 18.66 10.97
N LYS A 60 -3.23 19.47 10.60
CA LYS A 60 -2.28 20.05 11.57
C LYS A 60 -3.00 21.05 12.49
N LEU A 61 -4.01 21.73 11.95
CA LEU A 61 -4.95 22.58 12.69
C LEU A 61 -5.79 21.80 13.71
N ALA A 62 -6.05 20.51 13.49
CA ALA A 62 -6.71 19.66 14.47
C ALA A 62 -5.70 19.03 15.44
N SER A 63 -4.54 18.58 14.96
CA SER A 63 -3.53 17.88 15.77
C SER A 63 -3.09 18.66 17.00
N HIS A 64 -2.86 19.97 16.90
CA HIS A 64 -2.43 20.75 18.08
C HIS A 64 -3.50 20.80 19.19
N ARG A 65 -4.79 20.65 18.85
CA ARG A 65 -5.88 20.54 19.82
C ARG A 65 -5.97 19.12 20.40
N LEU A 66 -5.82 18.11 19.54
CA LEU A 66 -5.85 16.69 19.93
C LEU A 66 -4.71 16.28 20.86
N PHE A 67 -3.58 17.01 20.86
CA PHE A 67 -2.49 16.76 21.81
C PHE A 67 -2.92 16.83 23.28
N ASN A 68 -4.01 17.55 23.59
CA ASN A 68 -4.55 17.70 24.95
C ASN A 68 -5.76 16.79 25.22
N THR A 69 -6.27 16.05 24.23
CA THR A 69 -7.37 15.07 24.46
C THR A 69 -6.85 13.71 24.92
N THR A 70 -5.52 13.55 24.94
CA THR A 70 -4.81 12.37 25.44
C THR A 70 -3.54 12.84 26.15
N THR A 71 -2.78 11.91 26.71
CA THR A 71 -1.44 12.19 27.27
C THR A 71 -0.35 12.52 26.23
N LEU A 72 -0.66 12.44 24.93
CA LEU A 72 0.34 12.57 23.86
C LEU A 72 1.14 13.88 23.91
N GLY A 73 0.47 15.01 24.14
CA GLY A 73 1.13 16.31 24.27
C GLY A 73 2.10 16.33 25.44
N GLN A 74 1.73 15.72 26.57
CA GLN A 74 2.57 15.64 27.77
C GLN A 74 3.79 14.74 27.54
N GLU A 75 3.60 13.56 26.93
CA GLU A 75 4.67 12.58 26.68
C GLU A 75 5.82 13.13 25.83
N PHE A 76 5.54 14.06 24.91
CA PHE A 76 6.56 14.73 24.10
C PHE A 76 6.89 16.14 24.58
N GLY A 77 6.23 16.63 25.63
CA GLY A 77 6.39 17.99 26.14
C GLY A 77 5.93 19.07 25.15
N VAL A 78 4.88 18.79 24.37
CA VAL A 78 4.33 19.61 23.27
C VAL A 78 2.84 19.96 23.43
N ALA A 79 2.30 19.85 24.65
CA ALA A 79 0.91 20.17 24.95
C ALA A 79 0.52 21.62 24.62
N ASP A 80 1.49 22.53 24.68
CA ASP A 80 1.39 23.97 24.41
C ASP A 80 1.58 24.34 22.93
N ALA A 81 1.80 23.36 22.04
CA ALA A 81 2.04 23.62 20.63
C ALA A 81 0.86 24.32 19.95
N ASN A 82 1.18 25.26 19.05
CA ASN A 82 0.21 25.88 18.15
C ASN A 82 0.35 25.36 16.71
N LYS A 83 -0.60 25.72 15.84
CA LYS A 83 -0.62 25.25 14.44
C LYS A 83 0.61 25.74 13.65
N GLU A 84 1.10 26.95 13.90
CA GLU A 84 2.27 27.53 13.22
C GLU A 84 3.54 26.73 13.52
N GLU A 85 3.73 26.30 14.77
CA GLU A 85 4.82 25.41 15.17
C GLU A 85 4.77 24.07 14.43
N LEU A 86 3.58 23.49 14.25
CA LEU A 86 3.42 22.23 13.52
C LEU A 86 3.78 22.38 12.04
N TYR A 87 3.43 23.50 11.41
CA TYR A 87 3.85 23.75 10.03
C TYR A 87 5.37 23.93 9.91
N LYS A 88 5.99 24.70 10.82
CA LYS A 88 7.46 24.83 10.87
C LYS A 88 8.15 23.50 11.16
N ALA A 89 7.54 22.64 11.99
CA ALA A 89 8.05 21.31 12.25
C ALA A 89 8.04 20.42 10.99
N LEU A 90 7.01 20.53 10.13
CA LEU A 90 6.99 19.86 8.83
C LEU A 90 8.06 20.38 7.88
N ASP A 91 8.25 21.70 7.82
CA ASP A 91 9.33 22.30 7.01
C ASP A 91 10.70 21.75 7.49
N TRP A 92 10.89 21.65 8.80
CA TRP A 92 12.07 21.02 9.41
C TRP A 92 12.20 19.53 9.06
N LEU A 93 11.10 18.77 9.08
CA LEU A 93 11.07 17.35 8.72
C LEU A 93 11.48 17.12 7.25
N GLY A 94 10.99 17.95 6.33
CA GLY A 94 11.37 17.89 4.92
C GLY A 94 12.89 17.99 4.74
N ALA A 95 13.53 18.90 5.47
CA ALA A 95 14.99 19.03 5.48
C ALA A 95 15.73 17.82 6.11
N GLN A 96 15.05 16.96 6.87
CA GLN A 96 15.64 15.75 7.46
C GLN A 96 15.49 14.51 6.56
N GLN A 97 14.60 14.53 5.58
CA GLN A 97 14.22 13.34 4.80
C GLN A 97 15.44 12.67 4.20
N GLU A 98 16.29 13.43 3.52
CA GLU A 98 17.43 12.85 2.79
C GLU A 98 18.36 12.04 3.71
N ARG A 99 18.74 12.66 4.82
CA ARG A 99 19.61 12.05 5.83
C ARG A 99 18.97 10.82 6.48
N MET A 100 17.66 10.85 6.73
CA MET A 100 16.95 9.74 7.35
C MET A 100 16.89 8.52 6.42
N GLU A 101 16.49 8.72 5.17
CA GLU A 101 16.45 7.67 4.16
C GLU A 101 17.85 7.06 3.94
N ASN A 102 18.91 7.89 3.87
CA ASN A 102 20.28 7.40 3.75
C ASN A 102 20.66 6.46 4.90
N ARG A 103 20.22 6.75 6.14
CA ARG A 103 20.45 5.89 7.31
C ARG A 103 19.62 4.61 7.25
N LEU A 104 18.34 4.70 6.88
CA LEU A 104 17.45 3.54 6.74
C LEU A 104 17.99 2.57 5.70
N VAL A 105 18.39 3.09 4.54
CA VAL A 105 19.00 2.30 3.47
C VAL A 105 20.30 1.65 3.94
N LYS A 106 21.20 2.40 4.60
CA LYS A 106 22.44 1.81 5.15
C LYS A 106 22.18 0.74 6.21
N GLN A 107 21.08 0.82 6.95
CA GLN A 107 20.72 -0.16 7.98
C GLN A 107 20.11 -1.44 7.40
N HIS A 108 19.45 -1.37 6.25
CA HIS A 108 18.61 -2.45 5.74
C HIS A 108 19.05 -3.01 4.39
N LEU A 109 19.83 -2.26 3.61
CA LEU A 109 20.32 -2.67 2.30
C LEU A 109 21.84 -2.76 2.29
N LYS A 110 22.32 -3.70 1.47
CA LYS A 110 23.71 -3.92 1.07
C LYS A 110 23.76 -4.22 -0.43
N ASP A 111 24.94 -4.22 -1.03
CA ASP A 111 25.09 -4.66 -2.43
C ASP A 111 24.49 -6.08 -2.63
N GLY A 112 23.78 -6.25 -3.74
CA GLY A 112 23.00 -7.45 -4.07
C GLY A 112 21.63 -7.54 -3.39
N SER A 113 21.22 -6.52 -2.61
CA SER A 113 19.91 -6.53 -1.97
C SER A 113 18.78 -6.38 -2.98
N MET A 114 17.66 -7.01 -2.65
CA MET A 114 16.41 -6.85 -3.37
C MET A 114 15.62 -5.68 -2.81
N VAL A 115 15.09 -4.86 -3.71
CA VAL A 115 14.20 -3.75 -3.40
C VAL A 115 12.90 -3.88 -4.16
N LEU A 116 11.81 -3.50 -3.49
CA LEU A 116 10.48 -3.43 -4.08
C LEU A 116 10.18 -1.96 -4.36
N PHE A 117 9.78 -1.66 -5.59
CA PHE A 117 9.40 -0.31 -5.97
C PHE A 117 8.06 -0.35 -6.70
N ASP A 118 7.14 0.52 -6.26
CA ASP A 118 5.84 0.68 -6.88
C ASP A 118 5.35 2.13 -6.69
N LEU A 119 4.36 2.52 -7.49
CA LEU A 119 3.73 3.83 -7.49
C LEU A 119 2.27 3.76 -7.10
N THR A 120 1.81 4.80 -6.40
CA THR A 120 0.39 5.06 -6.23
C THR A 120 0.07 6.52 -6.49
N SER A 121 -1.13 6.81 -6.97
CA SER A 121 -1.61 8.18 -7.11
C SER A 121 -2.49 8.53 -5.91
N THR A 122 -2.55 9.81 -5.55
CA THR A 122 -3.60 10.33 -4.68
C THR A 122 -4.07 11.69 -5.17
N TYR A 123 -5.36 11.95 -5.03
CA TYR A 123 -5.98 13.17 -5.52
C TYR A 123 -5.90 14.31 -4.50
N LEU A 124 -5.91 15.54 -5.00
CA LEU A 124 -5.94 16.78 -4.21
C LEU A 124 -7.30 17.47 -4.33
N GLU A 125 -7.79 17.98 -3.21
CA GLU A 125 -8.97 18.86 -3.18
C GLU A 125 -8.59 20.32 -3.45
N GLY A 126 -7.38 20.72 -3.03
CA GLY A 126 -6.82 22.04 -3.31
C GLY A 126 -6.27 22.15 -4.73
N ARG A 127 -6.12 23.39 -5.22
CA ARG A 127 -5.66 23.70 -6.59
C ARG A 127 -4.35 24.50 -6.66
N GLN A 128 -3.72 24.77 -5.51
CA GLN A 128 -2.59 25.70 -5.43
C GLN A 128 -1.21 25.03 -5.48
N CYS A 129 -1.13 23.70 -5.43
CA CYS A 129 0.16 23.02 -5.42
C CYS A 129 0.69 22.84 -6.85
N GLU A 130 1.95 23.22 -7.06
CA GLU A 130 2.66 23.07 -8.34
C GLU A 130 2.89 21.62 -8.79
N LEU A 131 2.77 20.63 -7.91
CA LEU A 131 2.83 19.21 -8.29
C LEU A 131 1.46 18.66 -8.71
N ALA A 132 0.40 19.41 -8.47
CA ALA A 132 -0.96 18.97 -8.68
C ALA A 132 -1.31 19.06 -10.17
N GLU A 133 -1.32 17.93 -10.86
CA GLU A 133 -1.58 17.85 -12.29
C GLU A 133 -2.65 16.80 -12.61
N TYR A 134 -3.38 16.98 -13.70
CA TYR A 134 -4.32 15.94 -14.17
C TYR A 134 -3.54 14.74 -14.72
N GLY A 135 -3.86 13.56 -14.21
CA GLY A 135 -3.21 12.31 -14.62
C GLY A 135 -4.04 11.09 -14.26
N TYR A 136 -3.42 9.91 -14.33
CA TYR A 136 -4.10 8.65 -14.06
C TYR A 136 -4.49 8.53 -12.59
N SER A 137 -5.78 8.40 -12.30
CA SER A 137 -6.27 8.28 -10.92
C SER A 137 -6.48 6.82 -10.53
N ARG A 138 -5.59 6.29 -9.67
CA ARG A 138 -5.73 4.97 -9.02
C ARG A 138 -6.85 4.94 -7.97
N ASP A 139 -7.39 6.11 -7.60
CA ASP A 139 -8.55 6.26 -6.70
C ASP A 139 -9.87 6.52 -7.47
N HIS A 140 -9.89 6.35 -8.79
CA HIS A 140 -11.06 6.59 -9.66
C HIS A 140 -11.62 8.03 -9.60
N ARG A 141 -10.75 9.03 -9.44
CA ARG A 141 -11.09 10.47 -9.42
C ARG A 141 -10.38 11.25 -10.53
N PRO A 142 -10.66 10.96 -11.82
CA PRO A 142 -10.05 11.69 -12.94
C PRO A 142 -10.50 13.16 -13.00
N ASP A 143 -11.56 13.53 -12.26
CA ASP A 143 -12.08 14.89 -12.13
C ASP A 143 -11.19 15.80 -11.24
N LYS A 144 -10.21 15.22 -10.54
CA LYS A 144 -9.36 15.92 -9.57
C LYS A 144 -7.90 15.94 -10.02
N LEU A 145 -7.16 16.94 -9.54
CA LEU A 145 -5.70 16.98 -9.67
C LEU A 145 -5.09 15.83 -8.87
N GLN A 146 -4.03 15.25 -9.38
CA GLN A 146 -3.31 14.13 -8.77
C GLN A 146 -1.91 14.55 -8.34
N ILE A 147 -1.33 13.75 -7.46
CA ILE A 147 0.11 13.59 -7.28
C ILE A 147 0.43 12.10 -7.33
N GLU A 148 1.63 11.76 -7.77
CA GLU A 148 2.13 10.38 -7.74
C GLU A 148 3.10 10.20 -6.56
N ILE A 149 3.03 9.06 -5.91
CA ILE A 149 3.82 8.70 -4.73
C ILE A 149 4.55 7.39 -5.03
N GLY A 150 5.88 7.45 -5.08
CA GLY A 150 6.73 6.27 -5.17
C GLY A 150 7.23 5.83 -3.81
N LEU A 151 7.14 4.53 -3.54
CA LEU A 151 7.59 3.94 -2.28
C LEU A 151 8.63 2.86 -2.55
N LEU A 152 9.83 3.06 -1.98
CA LEU A 152 10.92 2.08 -2.02
C LEU A 152 10.89 1.27 -0.72
N CYS A 153 10.81 -0.05 -0.84
CA CYS A 153 10.83 -0.98 0.28
C CYS A 153 11.97 -1.99 0.15
N ASP A 154 12.39 -2.56 1.29
CA ASP A 154 13.17 -3.80 1.28
C ASP A 154 12.28 -5.01 0.88
N LYS A 155 12.91 -6.18 0.73
CA LYS A 155 12.22 -7.44 0.39
C LYS A 155 11.13 -7.86 1.38
N GLU A 156 11.17 -7.38 2.63
CA GLU A 156 10.13 -7.63 3.62
C GLU A 156 8.98 -6.61 3.56
N GLY A 157 9.07 -5.59 2.71
CA GLY A 157 8.10 -4.50 2.63
C GLY A 157 8.27 -3.45 3.73
N ARG A 158 9.47 -3.29 4.30
CA ARG A 158 9.77 -2.14 5.18
C ARG A 158 10.04 -0.92 4.30
N PRO A 159 9.35 0.22 4.51
CA PRO A 159 9.59 1.42 3.72
C PRO A 159 10.95 2.03 4.06
N LEU A 160 11.73 2.37 3.04
CA LEU A 160 13.08 2.93 3.17
C LEU A 160 13.19 4.36 2.64
N ALA A 161 12.44 4.66 1.57
CA ALA A 161 12.37 5.99 0.98
C ALA A 161 11.02 6.22 0.31
N VAL A 162 10.60 7.49 0.24
CA VAL A 162 9.37 7.91 -0.43
C VAL A 162 9.62 9.14 -1.29
N GLU A 163 8.94 9.23 -2.42
CA GLU A 163 9.07 10.36 -3.33
C GLU A 163 7.71 10.79 -3.86
N VAL A 164 7.53 12.10 -4.05
CA VAL A 164 6.31 12.68 -4.60
C VAL A 164 6.64 13.33 -5.93
N PHE A 165 5.90 12.93 -6.95
CA PHE A 165 6.04 13.42 -8.33
C PHE A 165 4.78 14.18 -8.76
N PRO A 166 4.87 15.02 -9.81
CA PRO A 166 3.70 15.63 -10.44
C PRO A 166 2.65 14.59 -10.85
N GLY A 167 1.37 14.93 -10.75
CA GLY A 167 0.24 14.01 -11.01
C GLY A 167 0.17 13.42 -12.42
N ASN A 168 0.82 14.03 -13.39
CA ASN A 168 0.91 13.57 -14.78
C ASN A 168 2.18 12.74 -15.07
N THR A 169 2.98 12.43 -14.06
CA THR A 169 4.22 11.66 -14.21
C THR A 169 3.88 10.20 -14.54
N GLY A 170 4.45 9.69 -15.64
CA GLY A 170 4.26 8.29 -16.02
C GLY A 170 5.12 7.34 -15.20
N ASP A 171 4.65 6.10 -15.02
CA ASP A 171 5.37 5.07 -14.26
C ASP A 171 6.84 4.90 -14.69
N PRO A 172 7.19 4.80 -15.98
CA PRO A 172 8.59 4.59 -16.42
C PRO A 172 9.56 5.70 -16.00
N THR A 173 9.13 6.97 -16.04
CA THR A 173 10.00 8.11 -15.71
C THR A 173 10.42 8.11 -14.23
N THR A 174 9.60 7.53 -13.36
CA THR A 174 9.94 7.42 -11.93
C THR A 174 11.02 6.38 -11.66
N LEU A 175 11.16 5.36 -12.53
CA LEU A 175 12.17 4.32 -12.37
C LEU A 175 13.58 4.91 -12.55
N THR A 176 13.78 5.76 -13.56
CA THR A 176 15.05 6.48 -13.78
C THR A 176 15.47 7.26 -12.53
N ALA A 177 14.53 7.99 -11.92
CA ALA A 177 14.79 8.71 -10.68
C ALA A 177 15.20 7.78 -9.52
N GLN A 178 14.54 6.62 -9.38
CA GLN A 178 14.92 5.64 -8.35
C GLN A 178 16.26 4.96 -8.61
N VAL A 179 16.55 4.60 -9.85
CA VAL A 179 17.84 4.00 -10.22
C VAL A 179 18.98 4.95 -9.89
N ASN A 180 18.84 6.23 -10.27
CA ASN A 180 19.80 7.28 -9.91
C ASN A 180 19.93 7.45 -8.40
N LYS A 181 18.82 7.41 -7.65
CA LYS A 181 18.85 7.48 -6.18
C LYS A 181 19.59 6.30 -5.55
N LEU A 182 19.30 5.07 -5.99
CA LEU A 182 19.94 3.85 -5.52
C LEU A 182 21.46 3.86 -5.78
N LYS A 183 21.86 4.26 -6.99
CA LYS A 183 23.27 4.27 -7.40
C LYS A 183 24.03 5.46 -6.85
N ALA A 184 23.61 6.69 -7.17
CA ALA A 184 24.37 7.90 -6.87
C ALA A 184 24.23 8.35 -5.40
N ARG A 185 23.01 8.31 -4.85
CA ARG A 185 22.75 8.81 -3.49
C ARG A 185 22.97 7.75 -2.41
N PHE A 186 22.48 6.53 -2.62
CA PHE A 186 22.65 5.44 -1.66
C PHE A 186 23.95 4.65 -1.85
N GLY A 187 24.65 4.83 -2.98
CA GLY A 187 25.96 4.23 -3.22
C GLY A 187 25.92 2.72 -3.47
N LEU A 188 24.76 2.17 -3.84
CA LEU A 188 24.61 0.74 -4.12
C LEU A 188 25.12 0.43 -5.54
N LYS A 189 26.03 -0.54 -5.64
CA LYS A 189 26.63 -0.98 -6.90
C LYS A 189 25.81 -2.06 -7.58
N GLN A 190 25.18 -2.93 -6.79
CA GLN A 190 24.36 -4.03 -7.26
C GLN A 190 23.04 -4.04 -6.48
N VAL A 191 21.93 -4.06 -7.20
CA VAL A 191 20.57 -4.10 -6.63
C VAL A 191 19.71 -4.98 -7.53
N ILE A 192 18.80 -5.74 -6.92
CA ILE A 192 17.73 -6.44 -7.64
C ILE A 192 16.45 -5.62 -7.49
N VAL A 193 16.02 -4.98 -8.57
CA VAL A 193 14.81 -4.16 -8.59
C VAL A 193 13.61 -5.02 -8.97
N VAL A 194 12.64 -5.14 -8.08
CA VAL A 194 11.35 -5.77 -8.37
C VAL A 194 10.32 -4.67 -8.60
N GLY A 195 9.59 -4.75 -9.70
CA GLY A 195 8.61 -3.74 -10.08
C GLY A 195 7.61 -4.21 -11.14
N ASP A 196 6.48 -3.50 -11.25
CA ASP A 196 5.44 -3.81 -12.22
C ASP A 196 5.91 -3.60 -13.67
N ARG A 197 5.33 -4.36 -14.60
CA ARG A 197 5.50 -4.29 -16.05
C ARG A 197 5.12 -2.96 -16.70
N GLY A 198 4.34 -2.12 -16.01
CA GLY A 198 4.07 -0.74 -16.40
C GLY A 198 5.29 0.16 -16.23
N MET A 199 6.07 -0.11 -15.18
CA MET A 199 7.22 0.68 -14.76
C MET A 199 8.54 0.17 -15.35
N ILE A 200 8.81 -1.14 -15.24
CA ILE A 200 10.02 -1.77 -15.79
C ILE A 200 9.74 -2.21 -17.23
N THR A 201 9.82 -1.25 -18.14
CA THR A 201 9.71 -1.50 -19.59
C THR A 201 11.06 -1.86 -20.19
N GLN A 202 11.08 -2.43 -21.40
CA GLN A 202 12.34 -2.73 -22.10
C GLN A 202 13.23 -1.49 -22.22
N ALA A 203 12.67 -0.35 -22.59
CA ALA A 203 13.40 0.90 -22.67
C ALA A 203 14.06 1.30 -21.34
N ARG A 204 13.38 1.11 -20.20
CA ARG A 204 13.99 1.41 -18.89
C ARG A 204 15.03 0.38 -18.46
N ILE A 205 14.88 -0.87 -18.90
CA ILE A 205 15.93 -1.89 -18.69
C ILE A 205 17.21 -1.46 -19.39
N ASP A 206 17.11 -1.12 -20.67
CA ASP A 206 18.25 -0.80 -21.53
C ASP A 206 18.90 0.56 -21.17
N GLU A 207 18.09 1.57 -20.84
CA GLU A 207 18.56 2.93 -20.56
C GLU A 207 18.98 3.17 -19.10
N ASP A 208 18.34 2.49 -18.13
CA ASP A 208 18.54 2.78 -16.70
C ASP A 208 19.17 1.59 -15.94
N LEU A 209 18.54 0.41 -15.97
CA LEU A 209 18.92 -0.71 -15.10
C LEU A 209 20.24 -1.37 -15.52
N GLN A 210 20.40 -1.70 -16.81
CA GLN A 210 21.62 -2.32 -17.31
C GLN A 210 22.85 -1.40 -17.15
N PRO A 211 22.82 -0.11 -17.53
CA PRO A 211 23.95 0.81 -17.29
C PRO A 211 24.20 1.07 -15.80
N ALA A 212 23.17 0.91 -14.95
CA ALA A 212 23.34 0.97 -13.51
C ALA A 212 24.09 -0.24 -12.93
N GLY A 213 24.11 -1.38 -13.65
CA GLY A 213 24.59 -2.66 -13.13
C GLY A 213 23.57 -3.35 -12.22
N PHE A 214 22.27 -3.02 -12.38
CA PHE A 214 21.19 -3.56 -11.57
C PHE A 214 20.50 -4.71 -12.30
N SER A 215 20.09 -5.71 -11.52
CA SER A 215 19.26 -6.81 -11.99
C SER A 215 17.79 -6.50 -11.73
N TRP A 216 16.88 -7.20 -12.40
CA TRP A 216 15.46 -6.93 -12.30
C TRP A 216 14.61 -8.18 -12.25
N ILE A 217 13.43 -8.04 -11.65
CA ILE A 217 12.34 -9.01 -11.72
C ILE A 217 11.07 -8.22 -12.06
N THR A 218 10.47 -8.51 -13.21
CA THR A 218 9.21 -7.89 -13.65
C THR A 218 8.35 -8.89 -14.43
N ALA A 219 7.22 -8.47 -14.99
CA ALA A 219 6.37 -9.30 -15.83
C ALA A 219 6.26 -8.78 -17.27
N LEU A 220 5.86 -9.65 -18.20
CA LEU A 220 5.53 -9.25 -19.57
C LEU A 220 4.13 -8.64 -19.65
N ARG A 221 3.96 -7.74 -20.63
CA ARG A 221 2.65 -7.21 -21.02
C ARG A 221 1.87 -8.27 -21.81
N HIS A 222 0.55 -8.22 -21.70
CA HIS A 222 -0.35 -9.19 -22.36
C HIS A 222 -0.14 -9.29 -23.87
N SER A 223 0.14 -8.18 -24.56
CA SER A 223 0.44 -8.18 -26.00
C SER A 223 1.69 -9.00 -26.36
N THR A 224 2.71 -8.92 -25.52
CA THR A 224 3.97 -9.67 -25.69
C THR A 224 3.75 -11.14 -25.39
N ILE A 225 3.02 -11.46 -24.31
CA ILE A 225 2.63 -12.84 -23.97
C ILE A 225 1.87 -13.49 -25.12
N ARG A 226 0.91 -12.78 -25.72
CA ARG A 226 0.15 -13.28 -26.88
C ARG A 226 1.06 -13.59 -28.08
N SER A 227 2.09 -12.78 -28.31
CA SER A 227 3.02 -12.99 -29.42
C SER A 227 3.90 -14.22 -29.16
N LEU A 228 4.38 -14.36 -27.92
CA LEU A 228 5.23 -15.46 -27.48
C LEU A 228 4.48 -16.82 -27.48
N ALA A 229 3.23 -16.84 -27.00
CA ALA A 229 2.41 -18.04 -26.97
C ALA A 229 2.12 -18.63 -28.37
N LYS A 230 2.13 -17.80 -29.43
CA LYS A 230 1.97 -18.26 -30.80
C LYS A 230 3.20 -18.99 -31.34
N ALA A 231 4.39 -18.66 -30.83
CA ALA A 231 5.65 -19.23 -31.29
C ALA A 231 5.93 -20.61 -30.66
N ASP A 232 5.55 -20.80 -29.38
CA ASP A 232 6.10 -21.89 -28.55
C ASP A 232 5.07 -22.94 -28.07
N ASN A 233 3.82 -22.90 -28.53
CA ASN A 233 2.75 -23.88 -28.19
C ASN A 233 2.75 -24.35 -26.71
N TRP A 234 2.51 -23.42 -25.79
CA TRP A 234 2.57 -23.62 -24.32
C TRP A 234 1.58 -24.59 -23.63
N PRO A 235 0.48 -25.09 -24.24
CA PRO A 235 -0.48 -25.94 -23.51
C PRO A 235 0.10 -27.20 -22.83
N SER A 236 1.24 -27.73 -23.30
CA SER A 236 1.92 -28.90 -22.71
C SER A 236 2.95 -28.57 -21.62
N LEU A 237 3.14 -27.29 -21.25
CA LEU A 237 4.15 -26.89 -20.27
C LEU A 237 3.72 -27.11 -18.80
N PHE A 238 2.44 -27.42 -18.54
CA PHE A 238 1.85 -27.36 -17.19
C PHE A 238 1.41 -28.70 -16.60
N ASP A 239 1.86 -29.83 -17.16
CA ASP A 239 1.34 -31.16 -16.83
C ASP A 239 1.58 -31.60 -15.36
N ALA A 240 2.49 -30.93 -14.63
CA ALA A 240 2.77 -31.22 -13.21
C ALA A 240 2.83 -29.99 -12.28
N ARG A 241 2.98 -28.77 -12.82
CA ARG A 241 3.13 -27.53 -12.05
C ARG A 241 2.44 -26.38 -12.77
N ASN A 242 1.96 -25.37 -12.03
CA ASN A 242 1.35 -24.19 -12.63
C ASN A 242 2.37 -23.21 -13.24
N PHE A 243 3.65 -23.58 -13.36
CA PHE A 243 4.64 -22.76 -14.04
C PHE A 243 5.71 -23.59 -14.76
N ALA A 244 6.31 -23.00 -15.79
CA ALA A 244 7.46 -23.52 -16.51
C ALA A 244 8.43 -22.38 -16.85
N GLU A 245 9.72 -22.68 -16.92
CA GLU A 245 10.73 -21.75 -17.40
C GLU A 245 10.99 -22.00 -18.89
N ILE A 246 11.02 -20.91 -19.67
CA ILE A 246 11.34 -20.93 -21.09
C ILE A 246 12.40 -19.88 -21.40
N THR A 247 13.05 -20.04 -22.55
CA THR A 247 13.92 -19.05 -23.17
C THR A 247 13.30 -18.60 -24.48
N SER A 248 13.54 -17.36 -24.89
CA SER A 248 13.04 -16.83 -26.16
C SER A 248 14.14 -16.04 -26.86
N PRO A 249 14.31 -16.18 -28.19
CA PRO A 249 15.21 -15.32 -28.97
C PRO A 249 14.89 -13.83 -28.84
N ASP A 250 13.63 -13.47 -28.57
CA ASP A 250 13.21 -12.09 -28.36
C ASP A 250 13.71 -11.49 -27.03
N PHE A 251 14.18 -12.34 -26.10
CA PHE A 251 14.66 -11.98 -24.76
C PHE A 251 16.01 -12.65 -24.46
N PRO A 252 17.08 -12.29 -25.20
CA PRO A 252 18.37 -12.94 -25.06
C PRO A 252 18.98 -12.67 -23.67
N GLY A 253 19.47 -13.72 -23.02
CA GLY A 253 20.08 -13.63 -21.69
C GLY A 253 19.07 -13.49 -20.54
N GLU A 254 17.78 -13.62 -20.82
CA GLU A 254 16.73 -13.56 -19.81
C GLU A 254 16.05 -14.90 -19.62
N ARG A 255 15.53 -15.09 -18.40
CA ARG A 255 14.74 -16.25 -18.01
C ARG A 255 13.28 -15.84 -17.91
N LEU A 256 12.40 -16.62 -18.53
CA LEU A 256 10.97 -16.35 -18.59
C LEU A 256 10.21 -17.45 -17.85
N MET A 257 9.58 -17.11 -16.74
CA MET A 257 8.73 -18.04 -16.00
C MET A 257 7.28 -17.84 -16.43
N VAL A 258 6.79 -18.71 -17.31
CA VAL A 258 5.39 -18.76 -17.71
C VAL A 258 4.59 -19.39 -16.59
N CYS A 259 3.64 -18.64 -16.03
CA CYS A 259 2.82 -19.04 -14.90
C CYS A 259 1.35 -19.07 -15.31
N ARG A 260 0.61 -20.10 -14.89
CA ARG A 260 -0.83 -20.26 -15.11
C ARG A 260 -1.55 -20.27 -13.78
N ASN A 261 -2.22 -19.18 -13.42
CA ASN A 261 -3.02 -19.13 -12.20
C ASN A 261 -4.48 -19.57 -12.51
N PRO A 262 -4.94 -20.74 -12.02
CA PRO A 262 -6.28 -21.24 -12.31
C PRO A 262 -7.40 -20.35 -11.76
N PHE A 263 -7.19 -19.73 -10.59
CA PHE A 263 -8.18 -18.81 -10.00
C PHE A 263 -8.31 -17.52 -10.81
N LEU A 264 -7.18 -16.99 -11.27
CA LEU A 264 -7.19 -15.82 -12.14
C LEU A 264 -7.82 -16.15 -13.49
N ALA A 265 -7.60 -17.37 -14.00
CA ALA A 265 -8.22 -17.82 -15.24
C ALA A 265 -9.75 -17.88 -15.13
N GLU A 266 -10.26 -18.44 -14.03
CA GLU A 266 -11.69 -18.51 -13.76
C GLU A 266 -12.32 -17.11 -13.62
N ASP A 267 -11.68 -16.21 -12.87
CA ASP A 267 -12.15 -14.83 -12.67
C ASP A 267 -12.20 -14.05 -13.99
N GLN A 268 -11.12 -14.11 -14.79
CA GLN A 268 -11.08 -13.49 -16.11
C GLN A 268 -12.14 -14.06 -17.05
N GLY A 269 -12.30 -15.39 -17.04
CA GLY A 269 -13.34 -16.08 -17.80
C GLY A 269 -14.75 -15.62 -17.42
N ARG A 270 -15.04 -15.51 -16.13
CA ARG A 270 -16.31 -15.00 -15.61
C ARG A 270 -16.54 -13.55 -16.04
N SER A 271 -15.60 -12.65 -15.77
CA SER A 271 -15.72 -11.24 -16.15
C SER A 271 -15.90 -11.06 -17.65
N ARG A 272 -15.19 -11.83 -18.49
CA ARG A 272 -15.39 -11.78 -19.95
C ARG A 272 -16.80 -12.22 -20.35
N ARG A 273 -17.33 -13.32 -19.77
CA ARG A 273 -18.70 -13.77 -20.04
C ARG A 273 -19.74 -12.72 -19.66
N GLU A 274 -19.61 -12.13 -18.48
CA GLU A 274 -20.49 -11.05 -18.01
C GLU A 274 -20.46 -9.84 -18.96
N LEU A 275 -19.26 -9.40 -19.36
CA LEU A 275 -19.10 -8.27 -20.28
C LEU A 275 -19.68 -8.56 -21.67
N LEU A 276 -19.54 -9.79 -22.18
CA LEU A 276 -20.15 -10.21 -23.45
C LEU A 276 -21.69 -10.14 -23.37
N THR A 277 -22.28 -10.66 -22.30
CA THR A 277 -23.73 -10.58 -22.07
C THR A 277 -24.23 -9.13 -22.01
N ILE A 278 -23.52 -8.26 -21.27
CA ILE A 278 -23.88 -6.83 -21.18
C ILE A 278 -23.76 -6.15 -22.55
N ALA A 279 -22.75 -6.49 -23.35
CA ALA A 279 -22.63 -5.98 -24.72
C ALA A 279 -23.83 -6.38 -25.56
N GLU A 280 -24.19 -7.66 -25.56
CA GLU A 280 -25.28 -8.18 -26.38
C GLU A 280 -26.62 -7.55 -26.01
N GLN A 281 -26.91 -7.37 -24.71
CA GLN A 281 -28.10 -6.63 -24.27
C GLN A 281 -28.12 -5.19 -24.83
N GLY A 282 -26.97 -4.52 -24.84
CA GLY A 282 -26.84 -3.19 -25.43
C GLY A 282 -26.99 -3.16 -26.96
N LEU A 283 -26.48 -4.19 -27.66
CA LEU A 283 -26.65 -4.34 -29.11
C LEU A 283 -28.10 -4.70 -29.47
N GLU A 284 -28.77 -5.52 -28.67
CA GLU A 284 -30.19 -5.88 -28.82
C GLU A 284 -31.09 -4.64 -28.74
N THR A 285 -30.80 -3.72 -27.82
CA THR A 285 -31.53 -2.45 -27.74
C THR A 285 -31.36 -1.61 -29.03
N ILE A 286 -30.19 -1.68 -29.66
CA ILE A 286 -29.94 -1.00 -30.95
C ILE A 286 -30.70 -1.72 -32.07
N LEU A 287 -30.74 -3.06 -32.06
CA LEU A 287 -31.52 -3.85 -33.02
C LEU A 287 -33.00 -3.50 -32.97
N GLN A 288 -33.60 -3.43 -31.78
CA GLN A 288 -35.00 -3.03 -31.59
C GLN A 288 -35.27 -1.64 -32.19
N ALA A 289 -34.41 -0.65 -31.92
CA ALA A 289 -34.55 0.68 -32.50
C ALA A 289 -34.44 0.70 -34.05
N VAL A 290 -33.62 -0.19 -34.63
CA VAL A 290 -33.53 -0.35 -36.09
C VAL A 290 -34.79 -1.00 -36.65
N GLN A 291 -35.31 -2.04 -36.00
CA GLN A 291 -36.54 -2.75 -36.39
C GLN A 291 -37.79 -1.88 -36.30
N GLU A 292 -37.88 -1.04 -35.27
CA GLU A 292 -38.95 -0.04 -35.10
C GLU A 292 -38.83 1.14 -36.07
N GLY A 293 -37.70 1.23 -36.81
CA GLY A 293 -37.45 2.29 -37.77
C GLY A 293 -37.11 3.64 -37.15
N SER A 294 -36.86 3.70 -35.84
CA SER A 294 -36.43 4.92 -35.11
C SER A 294 -34.94 5.22 -35.30
N LEU A 295 -34.16 4.24 -35.78
CA LEU A 295 -32.74 4.38 -36.11
C LEU A 295 -32.45 3.77 -37.49
N ARG A 296 -32.25 4.61 -38.52
CA ARG A 296 -32.08 4.17 -39.93
C ARG A 296 -30.71 4.46 -40.52
N ASP A 297 -30.04 5.50 -40.02
CA ASP A 297 -28.74 5.92 -40.54
C ASP A 297 -27.64 4.94 -40.11
N CYS A 298 -26.95 4.34 -41.09
CA CYS A 298 -25.89 3.36 -40.86
C CYS A 298 -24.74 3.94 -40.00
N GLY A 299 -24.42 5.22 -40.19
CA GLY A 299 -23.39 5.91 -39.41
C GLY A 299 -23.76 6.05 -37.94
N GLN A 300 -25.03 6.37 -37.64
CA GLN A 300 -25.55 6.46 -36.28
C GLN A 300 -25.64 5.10 -35.60
N ILE A 301 -26.07 4.05 -36.31
CA ILE A 301 -26.06 2.66 -35.82
C ILE A 301 -24.65 2.26 -35.42
N GLY A 302 -23.67 2.47 -36.32
CA GLY A 302 -22.27 2.17 -36.06
C GLY A 302 -21.71 2.92 -34.85
N LYS A 303 -21.98 4.23 -34.74
CA LYS A 303 -21.54 5.04 -33.59
C LYS A 303 -22.14 4.58 -32.26
N ARG A 304 -23.42 4.16 -32.25
CA ARG A 304 -24.08 3.65 -31.02
C ARG A 304 -23.50 2.29 -30.63
N ALA A 305 -23.36 1.37 -31.58
CA ALA A 305 -22.79 0.04 -31.34
C ALA A 305 -21.33 0.14 -30.88
N ASP A 306 -20.52 0.94 -31.56
CA ASP A 306 -19.12 1.19 -31.18
C ASP A 306 -19.01 1.82 -29.79
N ARG A 307 -19.92 2.72 -29.41
CA ARG A 307 -19.98 3.29 -28.06
C ARG A 307 -20.23 2.22 -26.99
N VAL A 308 -21.19 1.33 -27.20
CA VAL A 308 -21.47 0.21 -26.28
C VAL A 308 -20.22 -0.65 -26.11
N LEU A 309 -19.63 -1.07 -27.23
CA LEU A 309 -18.49 -1.99 -27.23
C LEU A 309 -17.19 -1.36 -26.69
N ARG A 310 -16.92 -0.08 -26.98
CA ARG A 310 -15.75 0.65 -26.48
C ARG A 310 -15.84 0.95 -24.99
N LYS A 311 -17.04 1.30 -24.49
CA LYS A 311 -17.26 1.50 -23.05
C LYS A 311 -16.88 0.25 -22.25
N LEU A 312 -17.19 -0.92 -22.80
CA LEU A 312 -16.89 -2.24 -22.21
C LEU A 312 -15.51 -2.79 -22.60
N LYS A 313 -14.75 -2.11 -23.49
CA LYS A 313 -13.42 -2.53 -23.99
C LYS A 313 -13.38 -3.91 -24.69
N ILE A 314 -14.50 -4.36 -25.25
CA ILE A 314 -14.70 -5.70 -25.85
C ILE A 314 -15.01 -5.68 -27.36
N ALA A 315 -14.86 -4.52 -28.02
CA ALA A 315 -15.11 -4.39 -29.46
C ALA A 315 -14.38 -5.46 -30.32
N ARG A 316 -13.21 -5.90 -29.88
CA ARG A 316 -12.41 -6.95 -30.55
C ARG A 316 -13.13 -8.31 -30.69
N TYR A 317 -14.15 -8.59 -29.86
CA TYR A 317 -14.88 -9.86 -29.84
C TYR A 317 -16.08 -9.91 -30.77
N PHE A 318 -16.44 -8.79 -31.42
CA PHE A 318 -17.62 -8.73 -32.26
C PHE A 318 -17.26 -8.43 -33.72
N ASN A 319 -18.04 -9.01 -34.62
CA ASN A 319 -18.21 -8.52 -35.98
C ASN A 319 -19.57 -7.80 -36.05
N LEU A 320 -19.61 -6.63 -36.66
CA LEU A 320 -20.84 -5.85 -36.83
C LEU A 320 -21.20 -5.82 -38.31
N GLU A 321 -22.43 -6.19 -38.62
CA GLU A 321 -23.02 -6.09 -39.95
C GLU A 321 -24.04 -4.95 -39.94
N ILE A 322 -23.76 -3.90 -40.70
CA ILE A 322 -24.60 -2.70 -40.76
C ILE A 322 -24.96 -2.43 -42.22
N ALA A 323 -26.24 -2.40 -42.51
CA ALA A 323 -26.80 -2.04 -43.81
C ALA A 323 -28.08 -1.20 -43.63
N PRO A 324 -28.59 -0.53 -44.66
CA PRO A 324 -29.82 0.26 -44.55
C PRO A 324 -30.98 -0.61 -44.01
N GLY A 325 -31.50 -0.24 -42.84
CA GLY A 325 -32.58 -0.98 -42.17
C GLY A 325 -32.19 -2.35 -41.58
N ARG A 326 -30.91 -2.71 -41.56
CA ARG A 326 -30.43 -3.98 -41.03
C ARG A 326 -29.24 -3.78 -40.11
N PHE A 327 -29.33 -4.35 -38.92
CA PHE A 327 -28.25 -4.43 -37.95
C PHE A 327 -28.13 -5.87 -37.46
N ALA A 328 -26.92 -6.42 -37.49
CA ALA A 328 -26.64 -7.75 -36.93
C ALA A 328 -25.22 -7.78 -36.35
N TRP A 329 -24.97 -8.72 -35.47
CA TRP A 329 -23.64 -8.97 -34.93
C TRP A 329 -23.37 -10.46 -34.79
N SER A 330 -22.09 -10.81 -34.76
CA SER A 330 -21.64 -12.14 -34.41
C SER A 330 -20.40 -12.08 -33.52
N ARG A 331 -20.24 -13.09 -32.66
CA ARG A 331 -19.04 -13.26 -31.85
C ARG A 331 -17.91 -13.78 -32.72
N LYS A 332 -16.71 -13.19 -32.59
CA LYS A 332 -15.47 -13.71 -33.16
C LYS A 332 -14.95 -14.85 -32.29
N GLN A 333 -15.57 -16.02 -32.39
CA GLN A 333 -15.32 -17.15 -31.49
C GLN A 333 -13.83 -17.53 -31.42
N ALA A 334 -13.14 -17.60 -32.56
CA ALA A 334 -11.71 -17.88 -32.60
C ALA A 334 -10.85 -16.88 -31.79
N VAL A 335 -11.24 -15.59 -31.74
CA VAL A 335 -10.54 -14.58 -30.93
C VAL A 335 -10.84 -14.78 -29.45
N ILE A 336 -12.08 -15.13 -29.10
CA ILE A 336 -12.48 -15.43 -27.73
C ILE A 336 -11.73 -16.67 -27.23
N ASP A 337 -11.63 -17.72 -28.04
CA ASP A 337 -10.92 -18.96 -27.69
C ASP A 337 -9.42 -18.71 -27.50
N GLN A 338 -8.80 -17.91 -28.37
CA GLN A 338 -7.40 -17.50 -28.22
C GLN A 338 -7.16 -16.72 -26.92
N GLU A 339 -8.04 -15.79 -26.56
CA GLU A 339 -7.91 -15.07 -25.28
C GLU A 339 -8.20 -15.97 -24.09
N THR A 340 -9.13 -16.91 -24.22
CA THR A 340 -9.47 -17.88 -23.16
C THR A 340 -8.30 -18.82 -22.88
N ALA A 341 -7.55 -19.22 -23.91
CA ALA A 341 -6.34 -20.02 -23.76
C ALA A 341 -5.22 -19.31 -22.98
N LEU A 342 -5.25 -17.97 -22.93
CA LEU A 342 -4.29 -17.14 -22.19
C LEU A 342 -4.81 -16.70 -20.82
N ASP A 343 -6.03 -17.09 -20.44
CA ASP A 343 -6.59 -16.75 -19.15
C ASP A 343 -5.73 -17.29 -17.99
N GLY A 344 -5.48 -16.43 -17.01
CA GLY A 344 -4.62 -16.73 -15.88
C GLY A 344 -3.13 -16.83 -16.22
N ILE A 345 -2.72 -16.67 -17.48
CA ILE A 345 -1.31 -16.70 -17.87
C ILE A 345 -0.66 -15.34 -17.60
N TYR A 346 0.46 -15.38 -16.88
CA TYR A 346 1.39 -14.27 -16.75
C TYR A 346 2.82 -14.79 -16.87
N VAL A 347 3.72 -13.98 -17.41
CA VAL A 347 5.13 -14.36 -17.59
C VAL A 347 5.98 -13.43 -16.77
N VAL A 348 6.67 -13.96 -15.76
CA VAL A 348 7.70 -13.23 -15.01
C VAL A 348 9.00 -13.32 -15.80
N ARG A 349 9.79 -12.25 -15.84
CA ARG A 349 11.09 -12.20 -16.52
C ARG A 349 12.17 -11.61 -15.62
N THR A 350 13.39 -12.11 -15.78
CA THR A 350 14.57 -11.65 -15.05
C THR A 350 15.85 -11.89 -15.84
N ASN A 351 16.89 -11.09 -15.57
CA ASN A 351 18.26 -11.33 -16.01
C ASN A 351 19.10 -12.12 -14.99
N LEU A 352 18.53 -12.48 -13.83
CA LEU A 352 19.25 -13.21 -12.80
C LEU A 352 19.46 -14.67 -13.20
N PRO A 353 20.70 -15.19 -13.14
CA PRO A 353 20.99 -16.57 -13.51
C PRO A 353 20.37 -17.55 -12.51
N GLU A 354 20.11 -18.78 -12.95
CA GLU A 354 19.48 -19.83 -12.12
C GLU A 354 20.25 -20.12 -10.83
N LYS A 355 21.59 -20.03 -10.88
CA LYS A 355 22.47 -20.17 -9.71
C LYS A 355 22.26 -19.11 -8.62
N GLU A 356 21.70 -17.95 -8.96
CA GLU A 356 21.43 -16.86 -8.01
C GLU A 356 20.02 -16.92 -7.46
N ILE A 357 19.04 -17.29 -8.30
CA ILE A 357 17.65 -17.42 -7.89
C ILE A 357 16.92 -18.49 -8.70
N SER A 358 16.23 -19.39 -8.00
CA SER A 358 15.40 -20.42 -8.65
C SER A 358 14.21 -19.78 -9.39
N SER A 359 13.64 -20.48 -10.37
CA SER A 359 12.43 -20.01 -11.08
C SER A 359 11.27 -19.81 -10.09
N ALA A 360 11.13 -20.72 -9.12
CA ALA A 360 10.09 -20.63 -8.10
C ALA A 360 10.27 -19.42 -7.19
N ASP A 361 11.49 -19.15 -6.75
CA ASP A 361 11.76 -17.98 -5.91
C ASP A 361 11.62 -16.69 -6.71
N THR A 362 11.97 -16.67 -7.99
CA THR A 362 11.75 -15.49 -8.85
C THR A 362 10.26 -15.11 -8.90
N ILE A 363 9.37 -16.10 -9.03
CA ILE A 363 7.92 -15.89 -8.98
C ILE A 363 7.48 -15.39 -7.59
N ARG A 364 8.01 -15.98 -6.50
CA ARG A 364 7.70 -15.53 -5.12
C ARG A 364 8.14 -14.10 -4.87
N GLN A 365 9.32 -13.72 -5.37
CA GLN A 365 9.85 -12.37 -5.23
C GLN A 365 9.04 -11.37 -6.06
N TYR A 366 8.63 -11.71 -7.28
CA TYR A 366 7.69 -10.87 -8.04
C TYR A 366 6.38 -10.64 -7.27
N LYS A 367 5.80 -11.70 -6.69
CA LYS A 367 4.59 -11.60 -5.85
C LYS A 367 4.78 -10.80 -4.56
N SER A 368 6.02 -10.55 -4.13
CA SER A 368 6.29 -9.74 -2.94
C SER A 368 5.97 -8.25 -3.13
N LEU A 369 5.75 -7.79 -4.38
CA LEU A 369 5.20 -6.46 -4.68
C LEU A 369 3.90 -6.15 -3.94
N ALA A 370 3.10 -7.18 -3.63
CA ALA A 370 1.90 -7.05 -2.80
C ALA A 370 2.17 -6.44 -1.41
N GLN A 371 3.42 -6.49 -0.91
CA GLN A 371 3.82 -5.81 0.32
C GLN A 371 3.83 -4.29 0.16
N VAL A 372 4.25 -3.77 -0.99
CA VAL A 372 4.23 -2.33 -1.30
C VAL A 372 2.80 -1.86 -1.52
N GLU A 373 1.99 -2.64 -2.24
CA GLU A 373 0.55 -2.40 -2.37
C GLU A 373 -0.15 -2.36 -0.99
N SER A 374 0.22 -3.28 -0.10
CA SER A 374 -0.28 -3.27 1.28
C SER A 374 0.13 -2.01 2.02
N ALA A 375 1.38 -1.56 1.87
CA ALA A 375 1.84 -0.30 2.46
C ALA A 375 1.02 0.90 1.95
N PHE A 376 0.76 0.99 0.65
CA PHE A 376 -0.11 2.03 0.09
C PHE A 376 -1.54 1.95 0.62
N ARG A 377 -2.09 0.75 0.80
CA ARG A 377 -3.41 0.55 1.40
C ARG A 377 -3.48 1.11 2.82
N HIS A 378 -2.45 0.91 3.65
CA HIS A 378 -2.37 1.48 5.00
C HIS A 378 -2.21 3.00 4.97
N LEU A 379 -1.34 3.52 4.11
CA LEU A 379 -1.17 4.96 3.94
C LEU A 379 -2.48 5.65 3.56
N LYS A 380 -3.30 5.02 2.71
CA LYS A 380 -4.59 5.56 2.24
C LYS A 380 -5.77 5.32 3.19
N SER A 381 -5.71 4.33 4.07
CA SER A 381 -6.80 3.98 4.98
C SER A 381 -6.46 4.33 6.43
N SER A 382 -5.71 3.51 7.16
CA SER A 382 -5.46 3.71 8.59
C SER A 382 -4.74 5.01 8.93
N LEU A 383 -3.91 5.54 8.03
CA LEU A 383 -3.10 6.74 8.27
C LEU A 383 -3.65 7.99 7.61
N ASP A 384 -4.70 7.89 6.79
CA ASP A 384 -5.31 9.01 6.06
C ASP A 384 -4.26 9.98 5.49
N ILE A 385 -3.45 9.49 4.54
CA ILE A 385 -2.57 10.37 3.76
C ILE A 385 -3.37 11.49 3.07
N ARG A 386 -4.63 11.19 2.74
CA ARG A 386 -5.65 12.13 2.29
C ARG A 386 -6.73 12.30 3.36
N PRO A 387 -7.38 13.48 3.47
CA PRO A 387 -7.16 14.68 2.66
C PRO A 387 -5.83 15.39 2.97
N ILE A 388 -5.21 15.95 1.92
CA ILE A 388 -3.96 16.72 2.01
C ILE A 388 -4.30 18.19 2.24
N PHE A 389 -4.00 18.70 3.43
CA PHE A 389 -4.31 20.06 3.87
C PHE A 389 -3.18 21.07 3.62
N HIS A 390 -2.36 20.85 2.59
CA HIS A 390 -1.18 21.67 2.29
C HIS A 390 -1.19 22.13 0.83
N PHE A 391 -0.78 23.39 0.60
CA PHE A 391 -0.72 23.98 -0.74
C PHE A 391 0.70 24.01 -1.32
N ARG A 392 1.73 24.05 -0.47
CA ARG A 392 3.13 24.07 -0.93
C ARG A 392 3.64 22.65 -1.18
N ALA A 393 4.36 22.45 -2.28
CA ALA A 393 4.91 21.16 -2.66
C ALA A 393 5.84 20.55 -1.60
N ASP A 394 6.70 21.36 -0.99
CA ASP A 394 7.60 20.94 0.09
C ASP A 394 6.85 20.39 1.32
N ARG A 395 5.75 21.03 1.72
CA ARG A 395 4.91 20.57 2.83
C ARG A 395 4.10 19.33 2.48
N ILE A 396 3.66 19.18 1.23
CA ILE A 396 3.03 17.94 0.77
C ILE A 396 4.04 16.79 0.86
N LYS A 397 5.26 16.98 0.33
CA LYS A 397 6.36 16.00 0.45
C LYS A 397 6.63 15.63 1.90
N ALA A 398 6.76 16.62 2.79
CA ALA A 398 6.96 16.38 4.22
C ALA A 398 5.80 15.64 4.89
N HIS A 399 4.54 15.91 4.50
CA HIS A 399 3.37 15.17 5.00
C HIS A 399 3.36 13.72 4.51
N VAL A 400 3.66 13.46 3.25
CA VAL A 400 3.80 12.10 2.71
C VAL A 400 4.91 11.35 3.45
N PHE A 401 6.06 11.99 3.69
CA PHE A 401 7.15 11.42 4.48
C PHE A 401 6.75 11.15 5.94
N LEU A 402 6.01 12.06 6.59
CA LEU A 402 5.43 11.84 7.91
C LEU A 402 4.52 10.60 7.95
N CYS A 403 3.67 10.42 6.93
CA CYS A 403 2.80 9.25 6.81
C CYS A 403 3.62 7.95 6.61
N MET A 404 4.71 7.98 5.83
CA MET A 404 5.62 6.84 5.71
C MET A 404 6.23 6.45 7.08
N LEU A 405 6.69 7.44 7.86
CA LEU A 405 7.22 7.19 9.21
C LEU A 405 6.16 6.65 10.17
N ALA A 406 4.92 7.15 10.09
CA ALA A 406 3.80 6.61 10.86
C ALA A 406 3.46 5.17 10.44
N TYR A 407 3.55 4.84 9.15
CA TYR A 407 3.40 3.48 8.66
C TYR A 407 4.47 2.54 9.22
N MET A 408 5.72 2.98 9.39
CA MET A 408 6.74 2.15 10.05
C MET A 408 6.33 1.75 11.48
N VAL A 409 5.74 2.69 12.23
CA VAL A 409 5.23 2.45 13.60
C VAL A 409 4.06 1.49 13.57
N GLU A 410 3.03 1.77 12.77
CA GLU A 410 1.86 0.91 12.62
C GLU A 410 2.25 -0.51 12.18
N ARG A 411 3.12 -0.64 11.17
CA ARG A 411 3.61 -1.93 10.67
C ARG A 411 4.29 -2.73 11.78
N LYS A 412 5.16 -2.09 12.59
CA LYS A 412 5.81 -2.78 13.71
C LYS A 412 4.81 -3.22 14.78
N MET A 413 3.83 -2.37 15.11
CA MET A 413 2.76 -2.73 16.05
C MET A 413 1.97 -3.93 15.55
N ARG A 414 1.51 -3.90 14.29
CA ARG A 414 0.75 -5.01 13.69
C ARG A 414 1.53 -6.32 13.66
N ILE A 415 2.83 -6.28 13.37
CA ILE A 415 3.71 -7.46 13.41
C ILE A 415 3.82 -8.02 14.83
N LYS A 416 3.97 -7.16 15.84
CA LYS A 416 4.07 -7.59 17.23
C LYS A 416 2.75 -8.07 17.82
N LEU A 417 1.63 -7.50 17.36
CA LEU A 417 0.29 -7.75 17.89
C LEU A 417 -0.49 -8.80 17.08
N LYS A 418 0.13 -9.51 16.12
CA LYS A 418 -0.57 -10.47 15.23
C LYS A 418 -1.49 -11.46 15.99
N THR A 419 -1.06 -11.92 17.16
CA THR A 419 -1.81 -12.87 18.01
C THR A 419 -3.11 -12.29 18.57
N LEU A 420 -3.21 -10.96 18.72
CA LEU A 420 -4.41 -10.25 19.16
C LEU A 420 -5.26 -9.74 17.98
N LEU A 421 -4.75 -9.83 16.75
CA LEU A 421 -5.38 -9.29 15.54
C LEU A 421 -5.92 -10.40 14.63
N PHE A 422 -6.81 -10.03 13.70
CA PHE A 422 -7.20 -10.87 12.56
C PHE A 422 -6.09 -10.97 11.50
N THR A 423 -4.90 -11.37 11.93
CA THR A 423 -3.71 -11.47 11.08
C THR A 423 -3.08 -12.84 11.26
N ASP A 424 -2.74 -13.49 10.16
CA ASP A 424 -2.02 -14.76 10.18
C ASP A 424 -0.58 -14.54 10.67
N GLU A 425 -0.19 -15.29 11.69
CA GLU A 425 1.15 -15.29 12.26
C GLU A 425 2.18 -15.85 11.29
N ALA A 426 1.83 -16.95 10.61
CA ALA A 426 2.73 -17.78 9.82
C ALA A 426 1.99 -18.39 8.61
N PRO A 427 1.58 -17.57 7.63
CA PRO A 427 0.89 -18.09 6.44
C PRO A 427 1.77 -19.11 5.74
N LEU A 428 1.15 -20.20 5.28
CA LEU A 428 1.85 -21.29 4.61
C LEU A 428 2.18 -20.84 3.18
N LEU A 429 3.45 -21.03 2.80
CA LEU A 429 3.91 -20.81 1.43
C LEU A 429 3.73 -22.13 0.67
N PRO A 430 2.88 -22.19 -0.36
CA PRO A 430 2.75 -23.39 -1.16
C PRO A 430 4.05 -23.73 -1.89
N ASP A 431 4.27 -25.03 -2.14
CA ASP A 431 5.38 -25.50 -2.99
C ASP A 431 5.28 -24.88 -4.38
N ASP A 432 4.06 -24.80 -4.91
CA ASP A 432 3.75 -24.07 -6.13
C ASP A 432 3.72 -22.54 -5.89
N PRO A 433 4.70 -21.79 -6.42
CA PRO A 433 4.81 -20.36 -6.21
C PRO A 433 3.68 -19.56 -6.90
N VAL A 434 2.89 -20.17 -7.79
CA VAL A 434 1.76 -19.53 -8.50
C VAL A 434 0.48 -19.58 -7.68
N MET A 435 0.36 -20.55 -6.77
CA MET A 435 -0.83 -20.68 -5.93
C MET A 435 -0.91 -19.54 -4.90
N PRO A 436 -2.14 -19.16 -4.48
CA PRO A 436 -2.33 -18.20 -3.39
C PRO A 436 -1.78 -18.75 -2.08
N ARG A 437 -1.41 -17.86 -1.15
CA ARG A 437 -0.99 -18.28 0.20
C ARG A 437 -2.16 -18.94 0.91
N GLU A 438 -1.88 -20.00 1.65
CA GLU A 438 -2.88 -20.65 2.48
C GLU A 438 -2.81 -20.15 3.92
N SER A 439 -3.98 -19.97 4.53
CA SER A 439 -4.08 -19.64 5.95
C SER A 439 -3.51 -20.77 6.80
N SER A 440 -2.69 -20.41 7.79
CA SER A 440 -2.16 -21.36 8.77
C SER A 440 -3.29 -22.03 9.58
N PRO A 441 -3.07 -23.22 10.17
CA PRO A 441 -4.04 -23.85 11.07
C PRO A 441 -4.48 -22.90 12.20
N ASN A 442 -3.53 -22.17 12.79
CA ASN A 442 -3.81 -21.17 13.82
C ASN A 442 -4.68 -20.02 13.29
N ALA A 443 -4.45 -19.53 12.07
CA ALA A 443 -5.28 -18.50 11.48
C ALA A 443 -6.71 -18.99 11.18
N LYS A 444 -6.87 -20.26 10.76
CA LYS A 444 -8.19 -20.89 10.58
C LYS A 444 -8.94 -21.00 11.91
N GLU A 445 -8.25 -21.46 12.96
CA GLU A 445 -8.81 -21.56 14.32
C GLU A 445 -9.20 -20.19 14.88
N LYS A 446 -8.32 -19.19 14.77
CA LYS A 446 -8.59 -17.79 15.13
C LYS A 446 -9.82 -17.24 14.42
N THR A 447 -9.97 -17.53 13.13
CA THR A 447 -11.11 -17.05 12.33
C THR A 447 -12.41 -17.73 12.78
N GLY A 448 -12.36 -19.04 13.07
CA GLY A 448 -13.52 -19.80 13.55
C GLY A 448 -13.96 -19.44 14.96
N THR A 449 -13.00 -19.31 15.89
CA THR A 449 -13.28 -19.03 17.31
C THR A 449 -13.42 -17.54 17.62
N ARG A 450 -12.85 -16.68 16.78
CA ARG A 450 -12.64 -15.24 17.02
C ARG A 450 -11.88 -14.96 18.32
N ARG A 451 -11.02 -15.89 18.76
CA ARG A 451 -10.19 -15.78 19.96
C ARG A 451 -8.72 -15.89 19.65
N SER A 452 -7.90 -15.23 20.45
CA SER A 452 -6.44 -15.37 20.48
C SER A 452 -6.03 -16.67 21.18
N PRO A 453 -4.77 -17.12 21.01
CA PRO A 453 -4.27 -18.32 21.70
C PRO A 453 -4.35 -18.25 23.24
N VAL A 454 -4.40 -17.04 23.81
CA VAL A 454 -4.52 -16.79 25.26
C VAL A 454 -5.97 -16.46 25.68
N GLY A 455 -6.95 -16.68 24.79
CA GLY A 455 -8.38 -16.60 25.11
C GLY A 455 -9.04 -15.23 24.93
N HIS A 456 -8.29 -14.15 24.68
CA HIS A 456 -8.87 -12.83 24.40
C HIS A 456 -9.66 -12.83 23.08
N ALA A 457 -10.73 -12.03 23.01
CA ALA A 457 -11.42 -11.76 21.75
C ALA A 457 -10.49 -11.04 20.77
N LEU A 458 -10.43 -11.51 19.53
CA LEU A 458 -9.62 -10.88 18.49
C LEU A 458 -10.13 -9.48 18.18
N GLN A 459 -9.17 -8.59 17.90
CA GLN A 459 -9.42 -7.18 17.65
C GLN A 459 -9.06 -6.82 16.20
N SER A 460 -9.72 -5.80 15.67
CA SER A 460 -9.08 -5.03 14.59
C SER A 460 -7.97 -4.16 15.21
N PHE A 461 -7.09 -3.61 14.39
CA PHE A 461 -6.06 -2.71 14.93
C PHE A 461 -6.67 -1.44 15.55
N SER A 462 -7.74 -0.89 14.96
CA SER A 462 -8.42 0.29 15.50
C SER A 462 -9.12 -0.04 16.82
N THR A 463 -9.85 -1.16 16.90
CA THR A 463 -10.53 -1.53 18.16
C THR A 463 -9.52 -1.87 19.25
N LEU A 464 -8.36 -2.44 18.92
CA LEU A 464 -7.30 -2.65 19.90
C LEU A 464 -6.72 -1.32 20.42
N LEU A 465 -6.53 -0.31 19.56
CA LEU A 465 -6.12 1.02 20.01
C LEU A 465 -7.18 1.66 20.93
N GLU A 466 -8.48 1.49 20.63
CA GLU A 466 -9.57 1.93 21.51
C GLU A 466 -9.55 1.20 22.85
N GLN A 467 -9.33 -0.12 22.87
CA GLN A 467 -9.18 -0.91 24.10
C GLN A 467 -7.95 -0.49 24.91
N LEU A 468 -6.85 -0.14 24.25
CA LEU A 468 -5.67 0.42 24.93
C LEU A 468 -5.92 1.85 25.45
N ALA A 469 -6.80 2.61 24.82
CA ALA A 469 -7.13 3.98 25.22
C ALA A 469 -7.92 4.04 26.54
N THR A 470 -8.61 2.97 26.92
CA THR A 470 -9.34 2.89 28.21
C THR A 470 -8.42 2.85 29.42
N LEU A 471 -7.13 2.52 29.25
CA LEU A 471 -6.11 2.76 30.28
C LEU A 471 -5.82 4.26 30.37
N THR A 472 -6.42 4.92 31.35
CA THR A 472 -6.25 6.36 31.58
C THR A 472 -5.09 6.65 32.54
N ARG A 473 -4.48 7.81 32.35
CA ARG A 473 -3.65 8.48 33.36
C ARG A 473 -4.51 9.55 34.02
N ASN A 474 -4.64 9.45 35.34
CA ASN A 474 -5.54 10.27 36.14
C ASN A 474 -4.74 11.21 37.02
N THR A 475 -5.09 12.49 37.00
CA THR A 475 -4.60 13.48 37.96
C THR A 475 -5.50 13.42 39.19
N VAL A 476 -4.92 13.08 40.34
CA VAL A 476 -5.65 12.79 41.58
C VAL A 476 -5.21 13.76 42.68
N ARG A 477 -6.18 14.26 43.44
CA ARG A 477 -5.97 15.06 44.65
C ARG A 477 -6.43 14.31 45.90
N ALA A 478 -5.58 14.34 46.92
CA ALA A 478 -5.93 13.90 48.26
C ALA A 478 -6.82 14.95 48.97
N GLN A 479 -8.03 14.57 49.35
CA GLN A 479 -8.98 15.45 50.05
C GLN A 479 -8.56 15.75 51.50
N TRP A 480 -7.64 14.97 52.08
CA TRP A 480 -7.10 15.24 53.42
C TRP A 480 -6.00 16.32 53.41
N GLU A 481 -5.57 16.81 52.24
CA GLU A 481 -4.69 17.98 52.07
C GLU A 481 -5.26 18.96 51.02
N PRO A 482 -6.47 19.52 51.23
CA PRO A 482 -7.20 20.21 50.16
C PRO A 482 -6.56 21.55 49.75
N ALA A 483 -5.80 22.21 50.64
CA ALA A 483 -5.15 23.50 50.37
C ALA A 483 -3.63 23.42 50.09
N THR A 484 -2.97 22.32 50.49
CA THR A 484 -1.50 22.16 50.43
C THR A 484 -1.03 20.94 49.63
N GLY A 485 -1.91 19.97 49.39
CA GLY A 485 -1.58 18.73 48.69
C GLY A 485 -1.40 19.00 47.21
N LYS A 486 -0.22 18.67 46.66
CA LYS A 486 -0.01 18.70 45.20
C LYS A 486 -0.76 17.52 44.58
N PRO A 487 -1.46 17.70 43.44
CA PRO A 487 -2.04 16.57 42.74
C PRO A 487 -0.93 15.63 42.27
N PHE A 488 -1.24 14.34 42.18
CA PHE A 488 -0.32 13.31 41.72
C PHE A 488 -0.96 12.48 40.61
N GLU A 489 -0.13 11.83 39.80
CA GLU A 489 -0.58 11.02 38.68
C GLU A 489 -0.78 9.56 39.09
N MET A 490 -1.89 8.96 38.65
CA MET A 490 -2.24 7.57 38.92
C MET A 490 -2.82 6.91 37.67
N LEU A 491 -2.25 5.79 37.25
CA LEU A 491 -2.81 5.00 36.16
C LEU A 491 -4.06 4.24 36.63
N ALA A 492 -5.05 4.10 35.74
CA ALA A 492 -6.12 3.14 35.95
C ALA A 492 -5.55 1.71 35.98
N ASN A 493 -6.30 0.78 36.59
CA ASN A 493 -5.89 -0.63 36.62
C ASN A 493 -5.87 -1.21 35.21
N ILE A 494 -4.75 -1.83 34.85
CA ILE A 494 -4.55 -2.45 33.55
C ILE A 494 -5.43 -3.69 33.41
N THR A 495 -6.07 -3.85 32.24
CA THR A 495 -6.84 -5.06 31.93
C THR A 495 -5.92 -6.19 31.44
N PRO A 496 -6.33 -7.47 31.53
CA PRO A 496 -5.55 -8.58 30.97
C PRO A 496 -5.19 -8.41 29.49
N LEU A 497 -6.13 -7.90 28.68
CA LEU A 497 -5.88 -7.63 27.25
C LEU A 497 -4.80 -6.55 27.05
N GLN A 498 -4.87 -5.47 27.82
CA GLN A 498 -3.87 -4.39 27.76
C GLN A 498 -2.49 -4.91 28.19
N GLN A 499 -2.43 -5.66 29.29
CA GLN A 499 -1.18 -6.26 29.79
C GLN A 499 -0.53 -7.15 28.72
N GLU A 500 -1.31 -7.99 28.04
CA GLU A 500 -0.83 -8.84 26.95
C GLU A 500 -0.32 -8.02 25.76
N ALA A 501 -1.05 -6.96 25.37
CA ALA A 501 -0.61 -6.07 24.29
C ALA A 501 0.72 -5.37 24.62
N PHE A 502 0.88 -4.84 25.83
CA PHE A 502 2.14 -4.22 26.28
C PHE A 502 3.29 -5.23 26.32
N ARG A 503 3.04 -6.46 26.77
CA ARG A 503 4.01 -7.56 26.76
C ARG A 503 4.48 -7.88 25.33
N LEU A 504 3.56 -8.05 24.39
CA LEU A 504 3.85 -8.34 22.98
C LEU A 504 4.64 -7.20 22.30
N LEU A 505 4.31 -5.95 22.63
CA LEU A 505 5.03 -4.77 22.15
C LEU A 505 6.40 -4.58 22.81
N SER A 506 6.64 -5.24 23.95
CA SER A 506 7.81 -5.02 24.81
C SER A 506 7.91 -3.56 25.27
N THR A 507 6.77 -3.01 25.70
CA THR A 507 6.60 -1.63 26.16
C THR A 507 5.89 -1.62 27.51
N SER A 508 6.06 -0.56 28.28
CA SER A 508 5.28 -0.31 29.49
C SER A 508 4.33 0.87 29.28
N PRO A 509 3.16 0.89 29.93
CA PRO A 509 2.34 2.09 30.04
C PRO A 509 3.13 3.21 30.74
#